data_AF-A0A529K0J6-F1
#
_entry.id   AF-A0A529K0J6-F1
#
_cell.length_a   1.000
_cell.length_b   1.000
_cell.length_c   1.000
_cell.angle_alpha   90.00
_cell.angle_beta   90.00
_cell.angle_gamma   90.00
#
_symmetry.space_group_name_H-M   'P 1'
#
loop_
_entity.id
_entity.type
_entity.pdbx_description
1 polymer ?
#
loop_
_entity_poly.entity_id
_entity_poly.type
_entity_poly.pdbx_seq_one_letter_code
_entity_poly.pdbx_strand_id
1 'polypeptide(L)'
;LFMRVVDVVLAFPFLVLMLSIIAILGPGLGSFYIAMALVGWVSYARLIRAQILVIKNSDYAAAAASLGFGRMRIMFRHLLPNAVAGSFVFVMSDA
;
A
#
# COMPACT_ATOMS: atom_id res chain seq x y z
N LEU A 1 -13.86 0.28 4.48
CA LEU A 1 -13.37 0.68 5.81
C LEU A 1 -11.85 0.84 5.82
N PHE A 2 -11.07 -0.17 5.42
CA PHE A 2 -9.60 -0.10 5.36
C PHE A 2 -9.06 1.15 4.66
N MET A 3 -9.59 1.46 3.48
CA MET A 3 -9.15 2.64 2.74
C MET A 3 -9.51 3.96 3.42
N ARG A 4 -10.54 3.99 4.27
CA ARG A 4 -10.82 5.19 5.08
C ARG A 4 -9.76 5.41 6.15
N VAL A 5 -9.20 4.34 6.73
CA VAL A 5 -8.09 4.45 7.68
C VAL A 5 -6.85 5.00 6.98
N VAL A 6 -6.54 4.47 5.78
CA VAL A 6 -5.46 4.97 4.91
C VAL A 6 -5.65 6.46 4.62
N ASP A 7 -6.86 6.86 4.21
CA ASP A 7 -7.18 8.25 3.88
C ASP A 7 -7.04 9.18 5.11
N VAL A 8 -7.43 8.72 6.31
CA VAL A 8 -7.26 9.48 7.56
C VAL A 8 -5.79 9.69 7.89
N VAL A 9 -4.94 8.67 7.73
CA VAL A 9 -3.49 8.79 8.00
C VAL A 9 -2.84 9.77 7.02
N LEU A 10 -3.23 9.71 5.74
CA LEU A 10 -2.71 10.61 4.69
C LEU A 10 -3.21 12.06 4.79
N ALA A 11 -4.26 12.31 5.58
CA ALA A 11 -4.73 13.68 5.84
C ALA A 11 -3.71 14.49 6.66
N PHE A 12 -2.81 13.83 7.38
CA PHE A 12 -1.74 14.46 8.14
C PHE A 12 -0.46 14.56 7.31
N PRO A 13 0.28 15.68 7.39
CA PRO A 13 1.63 15.76 6.82
C PRO A 13 2.53 14.68 7.44
N PHE A 14 3.25 13.94 6.60
CA PHE A 14 4.03 12.76 7.02
C PHE A 14 4.97 13.05 8.20
N LEU A 15 5.78 14.12 8.11
CA LEU A 15 6.72 14.50 9.15
C LEU A 15 6.03 14.91 10.46
N VAL A 16 4.89 15.59 10.38
CA VAL A 16 4.14 16.01 11.57
C VAL A 16 3.63 14.79 12.33
N LEU A 17 3.05 13.82 11.62
CA LEU A 17 2.57 12.59 12.23
C LEU A 17 3.73 11.76 12.81
N MET A 18 4.84 11.62 12.07
CA MET A 18 6.07 10.98 12.57
C MET A 18 6.55 11.58 13.88
N LEU A 19 6.76 12.90 13.91
CA LEU A 19 7.27 13.60 15.08
C LEU A 19 6.30 13.51 16.25
N SER A 20 4.98 13.54 16.00
CA SER A 20 3.98 13.36 17.05
C SER A 20 4.08 11.99 17.73
N ILE A 21 4.26 10.91 16.96
CA ILE A 21 4.41 9.55 17.49
C ILE A 21 5.72 9.42 18.27
N ILE A 22 6.83 9.95 17.72
CA ILE A 22 8.14 9.92 18.38
C ILE A 22 8.11 10.73 19.67
N ALA A 23 7.44 11.89 19.71
CA ALA A 23 7.30 12.69 20.91
C ALA A 23 6.56 11.96 22.03
N ILE A 24 5.56 11.13 21.69
CA ILE A 24 4.80 10.33 22.64
C ILE A 24 5.61 9.12 23.14
N LEU A 25 6.33 8.43 22.25
CA LEU A 25 7.15 7.25 22.59
C LEU A 25 8.49 7.61 23.25
N GLY A 26 8.92 8.87 23.14
CA GLY A 26 10.24 9.35 23.54
C GLY A 26 11.28 9.25 22.41
N PRO A 27 12.34 10.07 22.46
CA PRO A 27 13.34 10.13 21.39
C PRO A 27 14.19 8.86 21.31
N GLY A 28 14.49 8.40 20.10
CA GLY A 28 15.38 7.27 19.84
C GLY A 28 15.11 6.54 18.52
N LEU A 29 16.04 5.67 18.12
CA LEU A 29 15.92 4.89 16.89
C LEU A 29 14.74 3.91 16.94
N GLY A 30 14.46 3.32 18.11
CA GLY A 30 13.31 2.43 18.29
C GLY A 30 11.98 3.12 17.99
N SER A 31 11.78 4.32 18.55
CA SER A 31 10.59 5.14 18.31
C SER A 31 10.46 5.54 16.84
N PHE A 32 11.58 5.87 16.18
CA PHE A 32 11.59 6.13 14.75
C PHE A 32 11.14 4.92 13.94
N TYR A 33 11.67 3.72 14.19
CA TYR A 33 11.25 2.51 13.48
C TYR A 33 9.77 2.19 13.68
N ILE A 34 9.26 2.34 14.92
CA ILE A 34 7.84 2.12 15.21
C ILE A 34 6.98 3.14 14.47
N ALA A 35 7.35 4.42 14.53
CA ALA A 35 6.63 5.47 13.83
C ALA A 35 6.60 5.17 12.31
N MET A 36 7.76 4.91 11.70
CA MET A 36 7.91 4.57 10.29
C MET A 36 7.04 3.36 9.90
N ALA A 37 7.05 2.29 10.70
CA ALA A 37 6.26 1.09 10.44
C ALA A 37 4.75 1.34 10.52
N LEU A 38 4.30 2.30 11.34
CA LEU A 38 2.89 2.63 11.48
C LEU A 38 2.34 3.51 10.35
N VAL A 39 3.17 4.38 9.76
CA VAL A 39 2.71 5.38 8.77
C VAL A 39 3.23 5.09 7.36
N GLY A 40 4.46 4.62 7.22
CA GLY A 40 5.15 4.52 5.92
C GLY A 40 4.45 3.60 4.92
N TRP A 41 3.78 2.54 5.38
CA TRP A 41 3.09 1.60 4.51
C TRP A 41 1.87 2.18 3.78
N VAL A 42 1.29 3.27 4.30
CA VAL A 42 -0.01 3.80 3.86
C VAL A 42 0.03 4.32 2.42
N SER A 43 1.10 5.04 2.06
CA SER A 43 1.30 5.54 0.70
C SER A 43 1.42 4.40 -0.32
N TYR A 44 2.17 3.35 0.02
CA TYR A 44 2.33 2.17 -0.83
C TYR A 44 1.01 1.40 -0.98
N ALA A 45 0.22 1.25 0.10
CA ALA A 45 -1.09 0.60 0.02
C ALA A 45 -2.04 1.33 -0.95
N ARG A 46 -2.01 2.68 -0.96
CA ARG A 46 -2.79 3.49 -1.90
C ARG A 46 -2.32 3.30 -3.34
N LEU A 47 -1.00 3.27 -3.57
CA LEU A 47 -0.42 3.02 -4.90
C LEU A 47 -0.81 1.64 -5.43
N ILE A 48 -0.63 0.58 -4.64
CA ILE A 48 -1.01 -0.79 -5.02
C ILE A 48 -2.51 -0.83 -5.37
N ARG A 49 -3.37 -0.19 -4.58
CA ARG A 49 -4.81 -0.14 -4.86
C ARG A 49 -5.10 0.57 -6.20
N ALA A 50 -4.45 1.69 -6.46
CA ALA A 50 -4.61 2.42 -7.71
C ALA A 50 -4.21 1.52 -8.90
N GLN A 51 -3.08 0.83 -8.80
CA GLN A 51 -2.63 -0.13 -9.80
C GLN A 51 -3.64 -1.27 -9.99
N ILE A 52 -4.10 -1.91 -8.91
CA ILE A 52 -5.14 -2.96 -8.95
C ILE A 52 -6.40 -2.46 -9.67
N LEU A 53 -6.84 -1.22 -9.40
CA LEU A 53 -8.04 -0.66 -10.03
C LEU A 53 -7.88 -0.49 -11.55
N VAL A 54 -6.66 -0.19 -12.01
CA VAL A 54 -6.33 -0.11 -13.44
C VAL A 54 -6.32 -1.52 -14.05
N ILE A 55 -5.60 -2.45 -13.43
CA ILE A 55 -5.36 -3.77 -14.03
C ILE A 55 -6.50 -4.78 -13.82
N LYS A 56 -7.46 -4.54 -12.93
CA LYS A 56 -8.57 -5.49 -12.67
C LYS A 56 -9.46 -5.73 -13.90
N ASN A 57 -9.48 -4.79 -14.84
CA ASN A 57 -10.28 -4.85 -16.06
C ASN A 57 -9.44 -5.22 -17.29
N SER A 58 -8.22 -5.73 -17.09
CA SER A 58 -7.36 -6.16 -18.19
C SER A 58 -7.87 -7.44 -18.85
N ASP A 59 -7.45 -7.67 -20.10
CA ASP A 59 -7.82 -8.86 -20.87
C ASP A 59 -7.40 -10.17 -20.19
N TYR A 60 -6.25 -10.17 -19.50
CA TYR A 60 -5.80 -11.36 -18.75
C TYR A 60 -6.65 -11.63 -17.51
N ALA A 61 -7.16 -10.59 -16.85
CA ALA A 61 -8.06 -10.76 -15.71
C ALA A 61 -9.43 -11.29 -16.18
N ALA A 62 -9.93 -10.78 -17.31
CA ALA A 62 -11.15 -11.27 -17.95
C ALA A 62 -11.00 -12.72 -18.41
N ALA A 63 -9.91 -13.07 -19.10
CA ALA A 63 -9.63 -14.43 -19.53
C ALA A 63 -9.53 -15.41 -18.34
N ALA A 64 -8.83 -15.01 -17.27
CA ALA A 64 -8.73 -15.81 -16.04
C ALA A 64 -10.10 -16.07 -15.40
N ALA A 65 -11.01 -15.09 -15.43
CA ALA A 65 -12.39 -15.26 -14.96
C ALA A 65 -13.20 -16.18 -15.88
N SER A 66 -13.06 -16.05 -17.20
CA SER A 66 -13.73 -16.93 -18.20
C SER A 66 -13.29 -18.39 -18.10
N LEU A 67 -12.04 -18.63 -17.67
CA LEU A 67 -11.51 -19.98 -17.38
C LEU A 67 -12.02 -20.56 -16.06
N GLY A 68 -12.88 -19.84 -15.32
CA GLY A 68 -13.47 -20.30 -14.07
C GLY A 68 -12.56 -20.18 -12.84
N PHE A 69 -11.48 -19.39 -12.90
CA PHE A 69 -10.64 -19.20 -11.72
C PHE A 69 -11.37 -18.40 -10.63
N GLY A 70 -11.22 -18.86 -9.38
CA GLY A 70 -11.78 -18.17 -8.22
C GLY A 70 -11.16 -16.79 -7.99
N ARG A 71 -11.95 -15.87 -7.43
CA ARG A 71 -11.53 -14.47 -7.17
C ARG A 71 -10.22 -14.35 -6.39
N MET A 72 -9.97 -15.25 -5.42
CA MET A 72 -8.72 -15.22 -4.64
C MET A 72 -7.51 -15.65 -5.47
N ARG A 73 -7.67 -16.63 -6.37
CA ARG A 73 -6.60 -17.01 -7.30
C ARG A 73 -6.28 -15.86 -8.24
N ILE A 74 -7.30 -15.22 -8.82
CA ILE A 74 -7.12 -14.05 -9.69
C ILE A 74 -6.42 -12.91 -8.93
N MET A 75 -6.85 -12.62 -7.70
CA MET A 75 -6.25 -11.58 -6.87
C MET A 75 -4.77 -11.84 -6.56
N PHE A 76 -4.43 -12.97 -5.95
CA PHE A 76 -3.08 -13.20 -5.43
C PHE A 76 -2.09 -13.73 -6.47
N ARG A 77 -2.56 -14.42 -7.52
CA ARG A 77 -1.69 -15.01 -8.55
C ARG A 77 -1.50 -14.10 -9.76
N HIS A 78 -2.47 -13.22 -10.06
CA HIS A 78 -2.46 -12.41 -11.28
C HIS A 78 -2.44 -10.91 -10.98
N LEU A 79 -3.35 -10.39 -10.17
CA LEU A 79 -3.47 -8.94 -9.96
C LEU A 79 -2.39 -8.38 -9.03
N LEU A 80 -2.27 -8.94 -7.83
CA LEU A 80 -1.37 -8.43 -6.79
C LEU A 80 0.12 -8.44 -7.23
N PRO A 81 0.66 -9.51 -7.83
CA PRO A 81 2.05 -9.50 -8.30
C PRO A 81 2.32 -8.42 -9.35
N ASN A 82 1.38 -8.19 -10.26
CA ASN A 82 1.50 -7.15 -11.28
C ASN A 82 1.37 -5.74 -10.69
N ALA A 83 0.48 -5.53 -9.72
CA ALA A 83 0.28 -4.23 -9.09
C ALA A 83 1.45 -3.80 -8.19
N VAL A 84 2.13 -4.77 -7.55
CA VAL A 84 3.25 -4.48 -6.65
C VAL A 84 4.50 -4.05 -7.44
N ALA A 85 4.66 -4.49 -8.69
CA ALA A 85 5.78 -4.08 -9.55
C ALA A 85 5.92 -2.54 -9.65
N GLY A 86 4.81 -1.83 -9.84
CA GLY A 86 4.82 -0.35 -9.86
C GLY A 86 5.15 0.29 -8.50
N SER A 87 4.85 -0.40 -7.40
CA SER A 87 5.16 0.08 -6.05
C SER A 87 6.62 -0.12 -5.69
N PHE A 88 7.29 -1.17 -6.20
CA PHE A 88 8.72 -1.38 -6.00
C PHE A 88 9.57 -0.25 -6.60
N VAL A 89 9.18 0.28 -7.77
CA VAL A 89 9.87 1.43 -8.38
C VAL A 89 9.76 2.67 -7.49
N PHE A 90 8.59 2.89 -6.90
CA PHE A 90 8.37 4.02 -6.00
C PHE A 90 9.17 3.87 -4.69
N VAL A 91 9.25 2.66 -4.12
CA VAL A 91 10.10 2.37 -2.95
C VAL A 91 11.57 2.73 -3.21
N MET A 92 12.08 2.50 -4.41
CA MET A 92 13.45 2.88 -4.77
C MET A 92 13.68 4.40 -4.84
N SER A 93 12.62 5.20 -4.92
CA SER A 93 12.71 6.66 -5.00
C SER A 93 12.63 7.35 -3.64
N ASP A 94 12.02 6.70 -2.64
CA ASP A 94 11.86 7.20 -1.26
C ASP A 94 13.05 6.84 -0.34
N ALA A 95 13.99 6.00 -0.80
CA ALA A 95 15.18 5.56 -0.08
C ALA A 95 16.42 6.38 -0.47
#